data_AF-A0A930HGZ0-F1
#
_entry.id   AF-A0A930HGZ0-F1
#
_cell.length_a   1.000
_cell.length_b   1.000
_cell.length_c   1.000
_cell.angle_alpha   90.00
_cell.angle_beta   90.00
_cell.angle_gamma   90.00
#
_symmetry.space_group_name_H-M   'P 1'
#
loop_
_entity.id
_entity.type
_entity.pdbx_description
1 polymer ?
#
loop_
_entity_poly.entity_id
_entity_poly.type
_entity_poly.pdbx_seq_one_letter_code
_entity_poly.pdbx_strand_id
1 'polypeptide(L)'
;FRNTLDKNPELNDEQKKDYNAQIDFLLAYYHFLLYRCYGPISLIKDEPNIQATQDQFVSRTPLDECTTWIADKFDEAAKNLPEHRASKSEFGLATSVAAKALKAKLLIYAASPLFNGNPMYADFKDKEGVQLMPTTYDPNKWVKAKEALKEAIDLAHKAGYKLYDKNDYVSDNKYPAPGIERRLRMNILDWKGEANPEVMFADTRGTGYYDIQLKSTPKCDADNGANGISLTWAMLNRFYTKNGLPWDEDP
;
A
#
# COMPACT_ATOMS: atom_id res chain seq x y z
N PHE A 1 -14.05 -6.74 17.11
CA PHE A 1 -14.75 -7.13 15.86
C PHE A 1 -14.65 -8.63 15.59
N ARG A 2 -13.46 -9.22 15.47
CA ARG A 2 -13.28 -10.67 15.26
C ARG A 2 -14.07 -11.54 16.27
N ASN A 3 -14.00 -11.20 17.56
CA ASN A 3 -14.70 -11.92 18.65
C ASN A 3 -16.24 -11.98 18.52
N THR A 4 -16.84 -11.06 17.77
CA THR A 4 -18.29 -11.01 17.54
C THR A 4 -18.70 -11.60 16.19
N LEU A 5 -17.79 -11.58 15.21
CA LEU A 5 -18.03 -12.03 13.85
C LEU A 5 -18.42 -13.52 13.80
N ASP A 6 -17.63 -14.37 14.47
CA ASP A 6 -17.82 -15.82 14.40
C ASP A 6 -19.14 -16.28 15.03
N LYS A 7 -19.61 -15.52 16.02
CA LYS A 7 -20.87 -15.76 16.76
C LYS A 7 -22.10 -15.24 16.04
N ASN A 8 -21.97 -14.51 14.94
CA ASN A 8 -23.11 -13.96 14.22
C ASN A 8 -23.84 -15.07 13.44
N PRO A 9 -25.14 -15.36 13.73
CA PRO A 9 -25.90 -16.39 13.04
C PRO A 9 -26.39 -15.97 11.64
N GLU A 10 -26.38 -14.68 11.31
CA GLU A 10 -26.85 -14.16 10.02
C GLU A 10 -25.83 -14.29 8.89
N LEU A 11 -24.56 -14.53 9.23
CA LEU A 11 -23.47 -14.68 8.27
C LEU A 11 -23.23 -16.16 7.96
N ASN A 12 -23.11 -16.48 6.68
CA ASN A 12 -22.68 -17.80 6.25
C ASN A 12 -21.15 -17.97 6.41
N ASP A 13 -20.67 -19.22 6.29
CA ASP A 13 -19.25 -19.54 6.51
C ASP A 13 -18.31 -18.87 5.50
N GLU A 14 -18.76 -18.64 4.26
CA GLU A 14 -17.97 -17.97 3.23
C GLU A 14 -17.79 -16.49 3.54
N GLN A 15 -18.86 -15.81 3.95
CA GLN A 15 -18.82 -14.43 4.41
C GLN A 15 -17.94 -14.27 5.65
N LYS A 16 -18.03 -15.20 6.61
CA LYS A 16 -17.15 -15.20 7.80
C LYS A 16 -15.69 -15.39 7.42
N LYS A 17 -15.38 -16.26 6.46
CA LYS A 17 -14.01 -16.44 5.94
C LYS A 17 -13.49 -15.19 5.26
N ASP A 18 -14.26 -14.58 4.36
CA ASP A 18 -13.85 -13.35 3.67
C ASP A 18 -13.66 -12.20 4.68
N TYR A 19 -14.60 -11.98 5.60
CA TYR A 19 -14.48 -10.92 6.60
C TYR A 19 -13.28 -11.15 7.54
N ASN A 20 -13.02 -12.39 7.97
CA ASN A 20 -11.82 -12.70 8.75
C ASN A 20 -10.53 -12.41 7.96
N ALA A 21 -10.51 -12.72 6.67
CA ALA A 21 -9.36 -12.43 5.81
C ALA A 21 -9.15 -10.93 5.58
N GLN A 22 -10.25 -10.16 5.45
CA GLN A 22 -10.19 -8.70 5.38
C GLN A 22 -9.66 -8.09 6.69
N ILE A 23 -10.01 -8.65 7.85
CA ILE A 23 -9.43 -8.24 9.14
C ILE A 23 -7.92 -8.48 9.16
N ASP A 24 -7.44 -9.66 8.74
CA ASP A 24 -6.00 -9.96 8.69
C ASP A 24 -5.26 -9.02 7.74
N PHE A 25 -5.86 -8.73 6.58
CA PHE A 25 -5.32 -7.75 5.64
C PHE A 25 -5.21 -6.36 6.29
N LEU A 26 -6.25 -5.89 6.96
CA LEU A 26 -6.24 -4.57 7.61
C LEU A 26 -5.25 -4.52 8.78
N LEU A 27 -5.15 -5.58 9.58
CA LEU A 27 -4.14 -5.69 10.63
C LEU A 27 -2.73 -5.58 10.04
N ALA A 28 -2.43 -6.34 8.98
CA ALA A 28 -1.15 -6.25 8.28
C ALA A 28 -0.92 -4.86 7.68
N TYR A 29 -1.94 -4.28 7.03
CA TYR A 29 -1.87 -2.97 6.38
C TYR A 29 -1.59 -1.84 7.38
N TYR A 30 -2.28 -1.79 8.52
CA TYR A 30 -2.04 -0.75 9.52
C TYR A 30 -0.66 -0.90 10.19
N HIS A 31 -0.21 -2.11 10.47
CA HIS A 31 1.15 -2.33 10.94
C HIS A 31 2.18 -1.95 9.86
N PHE A 32 1.91 -2.24 8.58
CA PHE A 32 2.76 -1.79 7.47
C PHE A 32 2.83 -0.25 7.38
N LEU A 33 1.71 0.46 7.59
CA LEU A 33 1.69 1.92 7.63
C LEU A 33 2.52 2.49 8.79
N LEU A 34 2.48 1.86 9.97
CA LEU A 34 3.35 2.25 11.08
C LEU A 34 4.81 1.92 10.78
N TYR A 35 5.09 0.72 10.26
CA TYR A 35 6.43 0.25 9.88
C TYR A 35 7.13 1.22 8.92
N ARG A 36 6.46 1.68 7.86
CA ARG A 36 7.07 2.60 6.87
C ARG A 36 7.36 4.01 7.43
N CYS A 37 6.73 4.39 8.53
CA CYS A 37 6.90 5.71 9.14
C CYS A 37 7.88 5.68 10.31
N TYR A 38 7.87 4.60 11.10
CA TYR A 38 8.56 4.52 12.39
C TYR A 38 9.62 3.42 12.48
N GLY A 39 9.73 2.55 11.47
CA GLY A 39 10.61 1.39 11.47
C GLY A 39 10.13 0.33 12.46
N PRO A 40 10.89 0.01 13.54
CA PRO A 40 10.47 -0.95 14.56
C PRO A 40 9.25 -0.44 15.34
N ILE A 41 8.22 -1.28 15.43
CA ILE A 41 6.91 -0.97 16.03
C ILE A 41 6.52 -2.05 17.04
N SER A 42 5.58 -1.73 17.94
CA SER A 42 4.95 -2.75 18.77
C SER A 42 3.98 -3.58 17.93
N LEU A 43 4.12 -4.90 17.95
CA LEU A 43 3.19 -5.80 17.26
C LEU A 43 1.99 -6.10 18.17
N ILE A 44 0.82 -5.61 17.80
CA ILE A 44 -0.43 -5.86 18.54
C ILE A 44 -1.11 -7.08 17.92
N LYS A 45 -0.85 -8.24 18.52
CA LYS A 45 -1.28 -9.56 18.02
C LYS A 45 -2.67 -9.96 18.56
N ASP A 46 -3.04 -9.44 19.72
CA ASP A 46 -4.29 -9.75 20.42
C ASP A 46 -4.99 -8.45 20.86
N GLU A 47 -6.25 -8.58 21.31
CA GLU A 47 -7.02 -7.47 21.85
C GLU A 47 -6.30 -6.89 23.10
N PRO A 48 -5.91 -5.60 23.09
CA PRO A 48 -5.23 -5.01 24.23
C PRO A 48 -6.13 -4.98 25.47
N ASN A 49 -5.58 -5.35 26.62
CA ASN A 49 -6.28 -5.20 27.90
C ASN A 49 -6.33 -3.71 28.29
N ILE A 50 -7.53 -3.14 28.38
CA ILE A 50 -7.72 -1.73 28.79
C ILE A 50 -7.34 -1.45 30.24
N GLN A 51 -7.23 -2.48 31.07
CA GLN A 51 -6.76 -2.39 32.46
C GLN A 51 -5.26 -2.68 32.57
N ALA A 52 -4.55 -2.83 31.45
CA ALA A 52 -3.12 -3.10 31.47
C ALA A 52 -2.36 -1.94 32.13
N THR A 53 -1.45 -2.27 33.03
CA THR A 53 -0.51 -1.33 33.60
C THR A 53 0.66 -1.09 32.64
N GLN A 54 1.42 -0.01 32.85
CA GLN A 54 2.49 0.40 31.92
C GLN A 54 3.55 -0.69 31.69
N ASP A 55 3.86 -1.49 32.71
CA ASP A 55 4.79 -2.63 32.65
C ASP A 55 4.28 -3.79 31.78
N GLN A 56 2.99 -3.79 31.44
CA GLN A 56 2.34 -4.79 30.58
C GLN A 56 2.22 -4.33 29.13
N PHE A 57 2.65 -3.09 28.80
CA PHE A 57 2.62 -2.60 27.44
C PHE A 57 3.69 -3.26 26.58
N VAL A 58 3.32 -3.58 25.34
CA VAL A 58 4.21 -4.24 24.38
C VAL A 58 5.26 -3.24 23.90
N SER A 59 6.53 -3.52 24.19
CA SER A 59 7.68 -2.78 23.67
C SER A 59 7.80 -2.89 22.15
N ARG A 60 8.66 -2.06 21.56
CA ARG A 60 8.96 -2.17 20.13
C ARG A 60 9.58 -3.53 19.83
N THR A 61 9.14 -4.12 18.73
CA THR A 61 9.67 -5.38 18.22
C THR A 61 10.78 -5.09 17.20
N PRO A 62 11.87 -5.88 17.15
CA PRO A 62 12.90 -5.72 16.13
C PRO A 62 12.34 -5.73 14.71
N LEU A 63 12.92 -4.91 13.83
CA LEU A 63 12.40 -4.65 12.48
C LEU A 63 12.15 -5.94 11.68
N ASP A 64 13.08 -6.89 11.74
CA ASP A 64 12.99 -8.14 10.96
C ASP A 64 11.87 -9.06 11.45
N GLU A 65 11.57 -9.04 12.75
CA GLU A 65 10.40 -9.73 13.29
C GLU A 65 9.11 -9.01 12.89
N CYS A 66 9.07 -7.67 12.92
CA CYS A 66 7.94 -6.91 12.37
C CYS A 66 7.70 -7.24 10.89
N THR A 67 8.76 -7.24 10.08
CA THR A 67 8.68 -7.57 8.65
C THR A 67 8.12 -8.97 8.44
N THR A 68 8.61 -9.96 9.18
CA THR A 68 8.16 -11.35 9.06
C THR A 68 6.68 -11.46 9.43
N TRP A 69 6.29 -10.93 10.59
CA TRP A 69 4.92 -11.02 11.06
C TRP A 69 3.92 -10.34 10.11
N ILE A 70 4.24 -9.13 9.64
CA ILE A 70 3.36 -8.41 8.69
C ILE A 70 3.26 -9.17 7.36
N ALA A 71 4.37 -9.70 6.85
CA ALA A 71 4.38 -10.49 5.61
C ALA A 71 3.53 -11.76 5.74
N ASP A 72 3.65 -12.47 6.86
CA ASP A 72 2.86 -13.68 7.14
C ASP A 72 1.37 -13.35 7.27
N LYS A 73 1.00 -12.20 7.86
CA LYS A 73 -0.41 -11.77 7.92
C LYS A 73 -0.99 -11.42 6.56
N PHE A 74 -0.21 -10.83 5.65
CA PHE A 74 -0.65 -10.69 4.26
C PHE A 74 -0.83 -12.04 3.57
N ASP A 75 0.05 -13.03 3.82
CA ASP A 75 -0.11 -14.38 3.27
C ASP A 75 -1.33 -15.11 3.83
N GLU A 76 -1.61 -14.98 5.13
CA GLU A 76 -2.80 -15.53 5.78
C GLU A 76 -4.08 -14.92 5.18
N ALA A 77 -4.13 -13.59 5.04
CA ALA A 77 -5.24 -12.89 4.42
C ALA A 77 -5.47 -13.36 2.97
N ALA A 78 -4.40 -13.47 2.18
CA ALA A 78 -4.49 -13.83 0.77
C ALA A 78 -5.11 -15.21 0.50
N LYS A 79 -5.12 -16.14 1.48
CA LYS A 79 -5.69 -17.49 1.33
C LYS A 79 -7.20 -17.49 1.12
N ASN A 80 -7.90 -16.52 1.70
CA ASN A 80 -9.37 -16.48 1.76
C ASN A 80 -9.97 -15.23 1.12
N LEU A 81 -9.13 -14.28 0.68
CA LEU A 81 -9.58 -13.12 -0.09
C LEU A 81 -9.80 -13.50 -1.56
N PRO A 82 -10.83 -12.95 -2.22
CA PRO A 82 -11.01 -13.15 -3.65
C PRO A 82 -9.90 -12.44 -4.43
N GLU A 83 -9.63 -12.91 -5.64
CA GLU A 83 -8.70 -12.26 -6.57
C GLU A 83 -9.25 -10.91 -7.07
N HIS A 84 -10.59 -10.78 -7.15
CA HIS A 84 -11.31 -9.58 -7.59
C HIS A 84 -12.51 -9.26 -6.71
N ARG A 85 -12.87 -7.98 -6.66
CA ARG A 85 -14.15 -7.51 -6.12
C ARG A 85 -15.08 -7.18 -7.29
N ALA A 86 -16.10 -8.01 -7.49
CA ALA A 86 -16.92 -8.01 -8.70
C ALA A 86 -17.91 -6.83 -8.76
N SER A 87 -18.39 -6.37 -7.61
CA SER A 87 -19.36 -5.27 -7.56
C SER A 87 -18.70 -3.92 -7.32
N LYS A 88 -19.31 -2.85 -7.86
CA LYS A 88 -18.88 -1.47 -7.61
C LYS A 88 -18.92 -1.12 -6.12
N SER A 89 -19.87 -1.69 -5.36
CA SER A 89 -20.01 -1.48 -3.91
C SER A 89 -18.88 -2.11 -3.09
N GLU A 90 -18.20 -3.12 -3.63
CA GLU A 90 -17.07 -3.80 -2.96
C GLU A 90 -15.72 -3.27 -3.44
N PHE A 91 -15.70 -2.35 -4.40
CA PHE A 91 -14.45 -1.77 -4.87
C PHE A 91 -13.77 -0.99 -3.73
N GLY A 92 -12.50 -1.31 -3.50
CA GLY A 92 -11.73 -0.84 -2.35
C GLY A 92 -11.65 -1.83 -1.18
N LEU A 93 -12.41 -2.92 -1.19
CA LEU A 93 -12.18 -4.04 -0.26
C LEU A 93 -10.92 -4.82 -0.64
N ALA A 94 -10.29 -5.43 0.35
CA ALA A 94 -9.04 -6.18 0.17
C ALA A 94 -9.20 -7.35 -0.83
N THR A 95 -8.17 -7.63 -1.61
CA THR A 95 -8.07 -8.81 -2.49
C THR A 95 -6.80 -9.59 -2.18
N SER A 96 -6.74 -10.86 -2.60
CA SER A 96 -5.51 -11.65 -2.49
C SER A 96 -4.35 -11.03 -3.28
N VAL A 97 -4.66 -10.40 -4.42
CA VAL A 97 -3.70 -9.64 -5.24
C VAL A 97 -3.15 -8.43 -4.47
N ALA A 98 -4.02 -7.64 -3.83
CA ALA A 98 -3.59 -6.50 -3.01
C ALA A 98 -2.70 -6.94 -1.84
N ALA A 99 -3.05 -8.05 -1.17
CA ALA A 99 -2.28 -8.59 -0.06
C ALA A 99 -0.85 -8.98 -0.49
N LYS A 100 -0.72 -9.73 -1.59
CA LYS A 100 0.57 -10.14 -2.14
C LYS A 100 1.40 -8.96 -2.65
N ALA A 101 0.77 -7.96 -3.27
CA ALA A 101 1.44 -6.75 -3.72
C ALA A 101 1.99 -5.92 -2.54
N LEU A 102 1.22 -5.76 -1.46
CA LEU A 102 1.67 -5.04 -0.27
C LEU A 102 2.76 -5.81 0.49
N LYS A 103 2.68 -7.15 0.57
CA LYS A 103 3.78 -8.00 1.06
C LYS A 103 5.06 -7.78 0.26
N ALA A 104 4.99 -7.82 -1.07
CA ALA A 104 6.14 -7.58 -1.93
C ALA A 104 6.76 -6.19 -1.66
N LYS A 105 5.92 -5.16 -1.54
CA LYS A 105 6.36 -3.80 -1.19
C LYS A 105 7.05 -3.71 0.18
N LEU A 106 6.51 -4.37 1.20
CA LEU A 106 7.14 -4.47 2.51
C LEU A 106 8.55 -5.11 2.42
N LEU A 107 8.69 -6.21 1.67
CA LEU A 107 9.97 -6.92 1.55
C LEU A 107 11.01 -6.10 0.78
N ILE A 108 10.61 -5.31 -0.21
CA ILE A 108 11.49 -4.33 -0.87
C ILE A 108 12.00 -3.32 0.15
N TYR A 109 11.11 -2.79 1.01
CA TYR A 109 11.52 -1.84 2.04
C TYR A 109 12.53 -2.50 2.99
N ALA A 110 12.23 -3.69 3.49
CA ALA A 110 13.12 -4.43 4.39
C ALA A 110 14.48 -4.78 3.76
N ALA A 111 14.55 -4.95 2.44
CA ALA A 111 15.80 -5.19 1.71
C ALA A 111 16.60 -3.91 1.39
N SER A 112 15.93 -2.75 1.42
CA SER A 112 16.51 -1.47 1.02
C SER A 112 17.63 -1.01 1.97
N PRO A 113 18.61 -0.22 1.49
CA PRO A 113 19.78 0.19 2.28
C PRO A 113 19.43 0.85 3.61
N LEU A 114 18.30 1.57 3.68
CA LEU A 114 17.84 2.16 4.94
C LEU A 114 17.56 1.11 6.01
N PHE A 115 17.06 -0.08 5.66
CA PHE A 115 16.61 -1.09 6.62
C PHE A 115 17.48 -2.35 6.64
N ASN A 116 18.48 -2.44 5.77
CA ASN A 116 19.30 -3.63 5.59
C ASN A 116 20.79 -3.34 5.74
N GLY A 117 21.24 -3.15 6.98
CA GLY A 117 22.66 -3.01 7.29
C GLY A 117 23.16 -1.58 7.44
N ASN A 118 22.28 -0.65 7.82
CA ASN A 118 22.65 0.74 7.97
C ASN A 118 23.34 1.00 9.33
N PRO A 119 24.64 1.39 9.34
CA PRO A 119 25.40 1.57 10.57
C PRO A 119 24.89 2.72 11.44
N MET A 120 24.08 3.65 10.89
CA MET A 120 23.48 4.74 11.67
C MET A 120 22.56 4.24 12.80
N TYR A 121 22.13 2.98 12.76
CA TYR A 121 21.29 2.38 13.81
C TYR A 121 22.06 1.57 14.85
N ALA A 122 23.41 1.62 14.88
CA ALA A 122 24.23 0.86 15.82
C ALA A 122 23.82 1.04 17.30
N ASP A 123 23.40 2.25 17.66
CA ASP A 123 22.96 2.61 19.01
C ASP A 123 21.43 2.58 19.19
N PHE A 124 20.68 2.22 18.15
CA PHE A 124 19.22 2.14 18.23
C PHE A 124 18.77 0.80 18.83
N LYS A 125 18.78 0.77 20.16
CA LYS A 125 18.42 -0.37 21.00
C LYS A 125 17.27 -0.02 21.93
N ASP A 126 16.58 -1.02 22.44
CA ASP A 126 15.62 -0.84 23.53
C ASP A 126 16.34 -0.73 24.90
N LYS A 127 15.54 -0.66 25.98
CA LYS A 127 16.06 -0.48 27.35
C LYS A 127 16.82 -1.71 27.84
N GLU A 128 16.50 -2.87 27.28
CA GLU A 128 17.07 -4.18 27.56
C GLU A 128 18.33 -4.46 26.70
N GLY A 129 18.67 -3.54 25.78
CA GLY A 129 19.85 -3.62 24.92
C GLY A 129 19.63 -4.43 23.64
N VAL A 130 18.40 -4.80 23.32
CA VAL A 130 18.04 -5.50 22.08
C VAL A 130 18.16 -4.54 20.90
N GLN A 131 18.88 -4.98 19.87
CA GLN A 131 19.02 -4.24 18.63
C GLN A 131 17.69 -4.21 17.86
N LEU A 132 17.16 -3.01 17.60
CA LEU A 132 15.86 -2.86 16.96
C LEU A 132 15.92 -2.80 15.43
N MET A 133 17.08 -2.43 14.87
CA MET A 133 17.30 -2.28 13.43
C MET A 133 18.50 -3.10 12.94
N PRO A 134 18.46 -3.68 11.73
CA PRO A 134 19.60 -4.41 11.16
C PRO A 134 20.79 -3.49 10.87
N THR A 135 21.96 -3.85 11.43
CA THR A 135 23.24 -3.13 11.26
C THR A 135 24.22 -3.86 10.35
N THR A 136 23.89 -5.08 9.93
CA THR A 136 24.65 -5.87 8.95
C THR A 136 23.80 -6.10 7.71
N TYR A 137 24.40 -5.94 6.53
CA TYR A 137 23.74 -6.19 5.26
C TYR A 137 23.48 -7.68 5.05
N ASP A 138 22.25 -8.01 4.66
CA ASP A 138 21.85 -9.36 4.26
C ASP A 138 21.37 -9.37 2.79
N PRO A 139 22.12 -10.00 1.86
CA PRO A 139 21.72 -10.11 0.46
C PRO A 139 20.45 -10.96 0.26
N ASN A 140 20.14 -11.90 1.18
CA ASN A 140 18.97 -12.75 1.04
C ASN A 140 17.65 -11.97 1.13
N LYS A 141 17.64 -10.79 1.75
CA LYS A 141 16.45 -9.92 1.76
C LYS A 141 16.05 -9.49 0.35
N TRP A 142 17.03 -9.22 -0.53
CA TRP A 142 16.75 -8.91 -1.93
C TRP A 142 16.24 -10.12 -2.72
N VAL A 143 16.73 -11.32 -2.40
CA VAL A 143 16.23 -12.57 -3.00
C VAL A 143 14.75 -12.75 -2.66
N LYS A 144 14.39 -12.65 -1.37
CA LYS A 144 13.00 -12.75 -0.90
C LYS A 144 12.10 -11.66 -1.50
N ALA A 145 12.59 -10.42 -1.58
CA ALA A 145 11.85 -9.32 -2.19
C ALA A 145 11.58 -9.56 -3.68
N LYS A 146 12.58 -10.02 -4.43
CA LYS A 146 12.45 -10.38 -5.85
C LYS A 146 11.44 -11.51 -6.06
N GLU A 147 11.50 -12.55 -5.24
CA GLU A 147 10.57 -13.69 -5.31
C GLU A 147 9.13 -13.26 -5.02
N ALA A 148 8.91 -12.46 -3.97
CA ALA A 148 7.59 -11.95 -3.64
C ALA A 148 7.04 -11.00 -4.72
N LEU A 149 7.89 -10.18 -5.33
CA LEU A 149 7.51 -9.35 -6.48
C LEU A 149 7.08 -10.20 -7.69
N LYS A 150 7.87 -11.23 -8.02
CA LYS A 150 7.55 -12.18 -9.10
C LYS A 150 6.21 -12.86 -8.84
N GLU A 151 6.00 -13.38 -7.63
CA GLU A 151 4.74 -14.00 -7.20
C GLU A 151 3.55 -13.03 -7.35
N ALA A 152 3.69 -11.79 -6.86
CA ALA A 152 2.65 -10.78 -6.93
C ALA A 152 2.30 -10.39 -8.38
N ILE A 153 3.31 -10.22 -9.26
CA ILE A 153 3.12 -9.92 -10.68
C ILE A 153 2.41 -11.08 -11.40
N ASP A 154 2.88 -12.31 -11.18
CA ASP A 154 2.30 -13.50 -11.82
C ASP A 154 0.84 -13.70 -11.38
N LEU A 155 0.56 -13.51 -10.08
CA LEU A 155 -0.81 -13.59 -9.54
C LEU A 155 -1.70 -12.49 -10.12
N ALA A 156 -1.22 -11.25 -10.19
CA ALA A 156 -1.97 -10.14 -10.77
C ALA A 156 -2.33 -10.42 -12.25
N HIS A 157 -1.36 -10.85 -13.06
CA HIS A 157 -1.62 -11.21 -14.47
C HIS A 157 -2.58 -12.39 -14.60
N LYS A 158 -2.43 -13.44 -13.77
CA LYS A 158 -3.33 -14.60 -13.76
C LYS A 158 -4.76 -14.19 -13.42
N ALA A 159 -4.92 -13.28 -12.47
CA ALA A 159 -6.22 -12.72 -12.12
C ALA A 159 -6.76 -11.79 -13.23
N GLY A 160 -5.95 -11.34 -14.18
CA GLY A 160 -6.38 -10.47 -15.28
C GLY A 160 -6.15 -8.97 -15.06
N TYR A 161 -5.39 -8.60 -14.02
CA TYR A 161 -4.86 -7.25 -13.89
C TYR A 161 -3.86 -6.97 -15.01
N LYS A 162 -3.83 -5.73 -15.50
CA LYS A 162 -2.93 -5.27 -16.55
C LYS A 162 -2.74 -3.76 -16.46
N LEU A 163 -1.68 -3.27 -17.09
CA LEU A 163 -1.47 -1.82 -17.23
C LEU A 163 -2.66 -1.19 -17.97
N TYR A 164 -3.06 -0.02 -17.49
CA TYR A 164 -4.14 0.76 -18.05
C TYR A 164 -3.71 1.35 -19.39
N ASP A 165 -4.34 0.91 -20.47
CA ASP A 165 -4.03 1.30 -21.85
C ASP A 165 -5.22 1.89 -22.61
N LYS A 166 -6.37 2.08 -21.93
CA LYS A 166 -7.61 2.60 -22.55
C LYS A 166 -7.40 3.99 -23.13
N ASN A 167 -7.88 4.16 -24.37
CA ASN A 167 -7.87 5.43 -25.09
C ASN A 167 -9.27 6.07 -25.19
N ASP A 168 -10.32 5.33 -24.81
CA ASP A 168 -11.75 5.66 -24.99
C ASP A 168 -12.45 6.11 -23.69
N TYR A 169 -11.68 6.60 -22.73
CA TYR A 169 -12.21 7.10 -21.46
C TYR A 169 -13.10 8.34 -21.72
N VAL A 170 -14.21 8.41 -20.99
CA VAL A 170 -15.25 9.43 -21.19
C VAL A 170 -15.03 10.54 -20.17
N SER A 171 -14.73 11.74 -20.65
CA SER A 171 -14.69 12.95 -19.84
C SER A 171 -15.25 14.10 -20.65
N ASP A 172 -16.13 14.90 -20.04
CA ASP A 172 -16.57 16.19 -20.59
C ASP A 172 -15.37 17.12 -20.79
N ASN A 173 -14.29 16.92 -20.02
CA ASN A 173 -13.04 17.61 -20.19
C ASN A 173 -12.23 17.00 -21.35
N LYS A 174 -12.08 17.77 -22.43
CA LYS A 174 -11.27 17.44 -23.61
C LYS A 174 -9.76 17.55 -23.40
N TYR A 175 -9.31 17.94 -22.20
CA TYR A 175 -7.89 18.14 -21.87
C TYR A 175 -7.36 17.19 -20.76
N PRO A 176 -6.09 16.76 -20.85
CA PRO A 176 -5.17 16.94 -22.00
C PRO A 176 -5.72 16.29 -23.29
N ALA A 177 -5.12 16.49 -24.46
CA ALA A 177 -5.62 15.81 -25.65
C ALA A 177 -5.49 14.26 -25.49
N PRO A 178 -6.24 13.43 -26.24
CA PRO A 178 -6.03 12.00 -26.25
C PRO A 178 -4.56 11.65 -26.50
N GLY A 179 -3.98 10.82 -25.62
CA GLY A 179 -2.54 10.54 -25.61
C GLY A 179 -2.08 9.97 -24.28
N ILE A 180 -0.76 9.86 -24.12
CA ILE A 180 -0.12 9.31 -22.92
C ILE A 180 -0.49 10.12 -21.68
N GLU A 181 -0.52 11.45 -21.79
CA GLU A 181 -0.84 12.35 -20.68
C GLU A 181 -2.28 12.13 -20.18
N ARG A 182 -3.24 11.93 -21.09
CA ARG A 182 -4.63 11.66 -20.69
C ARG A 182 -4.79 10.26 -20.13
N ARG A 183 -4.07 9.28 -20.67
CA ARG A 183 -4.02 7.91 -20.10
C ARG A 183 -3.48 7.95 -18.67
N LEU A 184 -2.35 8.61 -18.44
CA LEU A 184 -1.77 8.78 -17.11
C LEU A 184 -2.68 9.55 -16.14
N ARG A 185 -3.46 10.52 -16.63
CA ARG A 185 -4.45 11.22 -15.79
C ARG A 185 -5.63 10.32 -15.39
N MET A 186 -6.08 9.46 -16.30
CA MET A 186 -7.31 8.68 -16.13
C MET A 186 -7.06 7.27 -15.57
N ASN A 187 -5.80 6.82 -15.48
CA ASN A 187 -5.44 5.46 -15.08
C ASN A 187 -5.94 5.05 -13.68
N ILE A 188 -6.27 5.99 -12.80
CA ILE A 188 -6.87 5.71 -11.48
C ILE A 188 -8.33 6.19 -11.36
N LEU A 189 -8.83 6.96 -12.33
CA LEU A 189 -10.15 7.61 -12.26
C LEU A 189 -11.19 6.92 -13.16
N ASP A 190 -10.78 6.18 -14.18
CA ASP A 190 -11.70 5.57 -15.13
C ASP A 190 -12.42 4.35 -14.54
N TRP A 191 -13.75 4.42 -14.53
CA TRP A 191 -14.67 3.34 -14.15
C TRP A 191 -15.88 3.36 -15.09
N LYS A 192 -15.73 2.80 -16.29
CA LYS A 192 -16.82 2.65 -17.27
C LYS A 192 -17.18 1.18 -17.45
N GLY A 193 -18.28 0.76 -16.85
CA GLY A 193 -18.85 -0.59 -16.98
C GLY A 193 -18.11 -1.67 -16.19
N GLU A 194 -16.79 -1.59 -16.09
CA GLU A 194 -15.92 -2.56 -15.42
C GLU A 194 -14.88 -1.87 -14.54
N ALA A 195 -14.28 -2.66 -13.64
CA ALA A 195 -13.22 -2.18 -12.76
C ALA A 195 -11.96 -1.75 -13.53
N ASN A 196 -11.24 -0.79 -12.99
CA ASN A 196 -9.95 -0.40 -13.53
C ASN A 196 -8.97 -1.59 -13.47
N PRO A 197 -8.35 -2.00 -14.59
CA PRO A 197 -7.53 -3.21 -14.63
C PRO A 197 -6.16 -3.07 -13.96
N GLU A 198 -5.71 -1.85 -13.64
CA GLU A 198 -4.39 -1.61 -13.03
C GLU A 198 -4.50 -1.40 -11.51
N VAL A 199 -5.64 -0.91 -11.02
CA VAL A 199 -5.82 -0.56 -9.61
C VAL A 199 -6.06 -1.81 -8.76
N MET A 200 -5.07 -2.18 -7.95
CA MET A 200 -5.13 -3.36 -7.07
C MET A 200 -5.81 -3.08 -5.72
N PHE A 201 -5.70 -1.86 -5.20
CA PHE A 201 -6.31 -1.43 -3.93
C PHE A 201 -6.53 0.09 -3.96
N ALA A 202 -7.71 0.55 -3.53
CA ALA A 202 -8.10 1.96 -3.63
C ALA A 202 -8.90 2.42 -2.41
N ASP A 203 -8.76 3.70 -2.09
CA ASP A 203 -9.70 4.41 -1.21
C ASP A 203 -10.82 4.97 -2.06
N THR A 204 -12.05 4.54 -1.80
CA THR A 204 -13.25 4.90 -2.57
C THR A 204 -14.15 5.89 -1.85
N ARG A 205 -13.68 6.46 -0.73
CA ARG A 205 -14.40 7.50 0.00
C ARG A 205 -14.55 8.76 -0.86
N GLY A 206 -15.67 9.46 -0.68
CA GLY A 206 -15.87 10.77 -1.29
C GLY A 206 -14.87 11.79 -0.74
N THR A 207 -14.46 12.73 -1.59
CA THR A 207 -13.52 13.79 -1.23
C THR A 207 -14.25 14.99 -0.62
N GLY A 208 -13.74 15.50 0.50
CA GLY A 208 -14.17 16.73 1.17
C GLY A 208 -13.13 17.84 1.13
N TYR A 209 -13.35 18.87 1.94
CA TYR A 209 -12.59 20.13 1.88
C TYR A 209 -11.10 19.98 2.18
N TYR A 210 -10.74 19.00 3.01
CA TYR A 210 -9.35 18.78 3.45
C TYR A 210 -8.60 17.72 2.64
N ASP A 211 -9.27 17.10 1.67
CA ASP A 211 -8.71 16.00 0.89
C ASP A 211 -7.79 16.48 -0.23
N ILE A 212 -6.96 15.55 -0.70
CA ILE A 212 -5.87 15.84 -1.62
C ILE A 212 -6.35 16.43 -2.95
N GLN A 213 -7.55 16.08 -3.42
CA GLN A 213 -8.09 16.59 -4.68
C GLN A 213 -8.23 18.11 -4.63
N LEU A 214 -8.93 18.65 -3.63
CA LEU A 214 -9.12 20.10 -3.47
C LEU A 214 -7.78 20.83 -3.26
N LYS A 215 -6.89 20.24 -2.45
CA LYS A 215 -5.54 20.79 -2.22
C LYS A 215 -4.64 20.73 -3.45
N SER A 216 -4.88 19.83 -4.40
CA SER A 216 -4.08 19.71 -5.63
C SER A 216 -4.65 20.52 -6.78
N THR A 217 -5.91 20.92 -6.71
CA THR A 217 -6.54 21.76 -7.74
C THR A 217 -5.98 23.18 -7.70
N PRO A 218 -5.67 23.76 -8.88
CA PRO A 218 -5.31 25.16 -8.98
C PRO A 218 -6.33 26.07 -8.27
N LYS A 219 -5.88 27.12 -7.58
CA LYS A 219 -6.80 28.05 -6.90
C LYS A 219 -7.83 28.59 -7.88
N CYS A 220 -9.10 28.34 -7.61
CA CYS A 220 -10.22 28.81 -8.41
C CYS A 220 -11.41 29.15 -7.51
N ASP A 221 -12.19 30.15 -7.92
CA ASP A 221 -13.36 30.61 -7.17
C ASP A 221 -14.59 29.72 -7.40
N ALA A 222 -14.60 28.93 -8.48
CA ALA A 222 -15.75 28.11 -8.88
C ALA A 222 -15.87 26.80 -8.08
N ASP A 223 -14.74 26.14 -7.79
CA ASP A 223 -14.72 24.76 -7.25
C ASP A 223 -13.85 24.63 -5.98
N ASN A 224 -13.61 25.74 -5.27
CA ASN A 224 -12.84 25.79 -4.02
C ASN A 224 -11.40 25.23 -4.11
N GLY A 225 -10.74 25.28 -5.28
CA GLY A 225 -9.35 24.83 -5.41
C GLY A 225 -8.40 25.63 -4.49
N ALA A 226 -7.40 24.96 -3.88
CA ALA A 226 -6.59 25.58 -2.83
C ALA A 226 -5.07 25.70 -3.10
N ASN A 227 -4.54 25.24 -4.25
CA ASN A 227 -3.10 25.36 -4.57
C ASN A 227 -2.12 24.76 -3.52
N GLY A 228 -2.59 23.84 -2.68
CA GLY A 228 -1.81 23.30 -1.56
C GLY A 228 -0.67 22.36 -1.96
N ILE A 229 -0.77 21.66 -3.10
CA ILE A 229 0.31 20.82 -3.62
C ILE A 229 1.10 21.58 -4.69
N SER A 230 2.41 21.70 -4.50
CA SER A 230 3.33 22.37 -5.43
C SER A 230 4.48 21.44 -5.82
N LEU A 231 4.76 21.36 -7.13
CA LEU A 231 5.89 20.60 -7.64
C LEU A 231 7.19 21.36 -7.38
N THR A 232 8.20 20.68 -6.86
CA THR A 232 9.53 21.27 -6.67
C THR A 232 10.35 21.13 -7.96
N TRP A 233 11.33 22.03 -8.14
CA TRP A 233 12.30 21.90 -9.23
C TRP A 233 13.01 20.54 -9.21
N ALA A 234 13.33 20.03 -8.03
CA ALA A 234 13.91 18.71 -7.84
C ALA A 234 13.01 17.56 -8.34
N MET A 235 11.68 17.72 -8.33
CA MET A 235 10.77 16.74 -8.92
C MET A 235 10.74 16.86 -10.45
N LEU A 236 10.71 18.08 -10.99
CA LEU A 236 10.71 18.32 -12.44
C LEU A 236 11.97 17.73 -13.10
N ASN A 237 13.12 17.85 -12.44
CA ASN A 237 14.39 17.31 -12.94
C ASN A 237 14.48 15.77 -12.93
N ARG A 238 13.48 15.06 -12.39
CA ARG A 238 13.43 13.58 -12.44
C ARG A 238 12.80 13.04 -13.73
N PHE A 239 12.11 13.89 -14.49
CA PHE A 239 11.50 13.47 -15.75
C PHE A 239 12.56 13.46 -16.85
N TYR A 240 12.67 12.32 -17.52
CA TYR A 240 13.49 12.19 -18.72
C TYR A 240 12.80 12.85 -19.91
N THR A 241 13.60 13.33 -20.85
CA THR A 241 13.10 13.80 -22.14
C THR A 241 12.59 12.62 -22.98
N LYS A 242 12.05 12.92 -24.17
CA LYS A 242 11.62 11.89 -25.14
C LYS A 242 12.75 10.93 -25.55
N ASN A 243 14.02 11.32 -25.37
CA ASN A 243 15.20 10.52 -25.69
C ASN A 243 15.64 9.63 -24.51
N GLY A 244 14.97 9.73 -23.35
CA GLY A 244 15.31 8.95 -22.16
C GLY A 244 16.48 9.52 -21.36
N LEU A 245 16.90 10.76 -21.62
CA LEU A 245 17.99 11.45 -20.93
C LEU A 245 17.48 12.51 -19.96
N PRO A 246 18.22 12.85 -18.89
CA PRO A 246 17.99 14.07 -18.12
C PRO A 246 17.95 15.29 -19.05
N TRP A 247 17.12 16.30 -18.73
CA TRP A 247 16.91 17.44 -19.63
C TRP A 247 18.17 18.28 -19.88
N ASP A 248 19.10 18.29 -18.92
CA ASP A 248 20.39 18.97 -18.96
C ASP A 248 21.49 18.14 -19.65
N GLU A 249 21.19 16.88 -19.99
CA GLU A 249 22.05 15.96 -20.72
C GLU A 249 21.53 15.65 -22.14
N ASP A 250 20.34 16.14 -22.51
CA ASP A 250 19.71 15.87 -23.81
C ASP A 250 20.15 16.89 -24.89
N PRO A 251 20.84 16.47 -25.98
CA PRO A 251 21.42 17.35 -27.00
C PRO A 251 20.44 18.16 -27.88
#